data_AF-A0A9N9RAM3-F1
#
_entry.id   AF-A0A9N9RAM3-F1
#
_cell.length_a   1.000
_cell.length_b   1.000
_cell.length_c   1.000
_cell.angle_alpha   90.00
_cell.angle_beta   90.00
_cell.angle_gamma   90.00
#
_symmetry.space_group_name_H-M   'P 1'
#
loop_
_entity.id
_entity.type
_entity.pdbx_description
1 polymer ?
#
loop_
_entity_poly.entity_id
_entity_poly.type
_entity_poly.pdbx_seq_one_letter_code
_entity_poly.pdbx_strand_id
1 'polypeptide(L)'
;MLMKVNIKMLRLWVFFSWYAILALHTICKSAADQTPVTFTFKEYQYKDTPKNEMTFREFETACEQSSACSKMNGLTRMRCVRECVSPSCYKELYQTDPLEEGEIDVRLNSFKGCFIQRTGRTRN
;
A
#
# COMPACT_ATOMS: atom_id res chain seq x y z
N MET A 1 26.99 15.07 60.48
CA MET A 1 25.79 14.21 60.41
C MET A 1 25.76 13.60 59.01
N LEU A 2 26.45 12.46 58.82
CA LEU A 2 26.61 11.81 57.51
C LEU A 2 25.43 10.87 57.27
N MET A 3 24.68 11.14 56.19
CA MET A 3 23.62 10.29 55.66
C MET A 3 24.17 8.89 55.35
N LYS A 4 23.90 7.91 56.21
CA LYS A 4 24.00 6.48 55.83
C LYS A 4 22.84 6.16 54.89
N VAL A 5 22.99 6.52 53.62
CA VAL A 5 22.06 6.08 52.57
C VAL A 5 22.14 4.56 52.54
N ASN A 6 21.04 3.90 52.90
CA ASN A 6 20.97 2.46 53.02
C ASN A 6 21.05 1.85 51.62
N ILE A 7 22.20 1.24 51.27
CA ILE A 7 22.48 0.66 49.95
C ILE A 7 21.38 -0.31 49.47
N LYS A 8 20.68 -0.97 50.40
CA LYS A 8 19.54 -1.84 50.08
C LYS A 8 18.33 -1.03 49.58
N MET A 9 18.08 0.15 50.17
CA MET A 9 17.02 1.09 49.74
C MET A 9 17.33 1.69 48.37
N LEU A 10 18.60 2.00 48.09
CA LEU A 10 19.02 2.54 46.79
C LEU A 10 18.87 1.50 45.67
N ARG A 11 19.22 0.23 45.91
CA ARG A 11 19.02 -0.87 44.96
C ARG A 11 17.55 -1.11 44.64
N LEU A 12 16.70 -1.14 45.67
CA LEU A 12 15.24 -1.29 45.48
C LEU A 12 14.68 -0.15 44.63
N TRP A 13 15.07 1.11 44.89
CA TRP A 13 14.65 2.26 44.09
C TRP A 13 15.08 2.19 42.63
N VAL A 14 16.30 1.71 42.35
CA VAL A 14 16.77 1.51 40.97
C VAL A 14 15.95 0.44 40.26
N PHE A 15 15.64 -0.68 40.92
CA PHE A 15 14.79 -1.73 40.33
C PHE A 15 13.36 -1.26 40.10
N PHE A 16 12.76 -0.52 41.04
CA PHE A 16 11.42 0.05 40.87
C PHE A 16 11.38 1.09 39.75
N SER A 17 12.41 1.94 39.65
CA SER A 17 12.52 2.92 38.57
C SER A 17 12.69 2.25 37.20
N TRP A 18 13.54 1.23 37.11
CA TRP A 18 13.72 0.44 35.88
C TRP A 18 12.42 -0.26 35.46
N TYR A 19 11.71 -0.88 36.40
CA TYR A 19 10.43 -1.54 36.13
C TYR A 19 9.35 -0.53 35.70
N ALA A 20 9.32 0.65 36.32
CA ALA A 20 8.41 1.73 35.94
C ALA A 20 8.70 2.25 34.52
N ILE A 21 9.98 2.41 34.15
CA ILE A 21 10.39 2.81 32.80
C ILE A 21 10.00 1.74 31.78
N LEU A 22 10.24 0.45 32.07
CA LEU A 22 9.84 -0.65 31.20
C LEU A 22 8.32 -0.70 31.03
N ALA A 23 7.55 -0.55 32.11
CA ALA A 23 6.09 -0.52 32.07
C ALA A 23 5.55 0.68 31.27
N LEU A 24 6.17 1.86 31.40
CA LEU A 24 5.82 3.03 30.61
C LEU A 24 6.08 2.79 29.11
N HIS A 25 7.20 2.14 28.79
CA HIS A 25 7.59 1.87 27.41
C HIS A 25 6.68 0.85 26.72
N THR A 26 6.15 -0.15 27.45
CA THR A 26 5.13 -1.08 26.93
C THR A 26 3.79 -0.39 26.70
N ILE A 27 3.34 0.46 27.64
CA ILE A 27 2.08 1.22 27.50
C ILE A 27 2.14 2.18 26.30
N CYS A 28 3.24 2.91 26.12
CA CYS A 28 3.41 3.82 24.98
C CYS A 28 3.41 3.08 23.63
N LYS A 29 4.04 1.90 23.52
CA LYS A 29 4.03 1.12 22.27
C LYS A 29 2.62 0.68 21.87
N SER A 30 1.79 0.24 22.81
CA SER A 30 0.42 -0.18 22.50
C SER A 30 -0.48 0.93 21.96
N ALA A 31 -0.22 2.19 22.33
CA ALA A 31 -1.01 3.32 21.87
C ALA A 31 -0.68 3.79 20.44
N ALA A 32 0.53 3.50 19.95
CA ALA A 32 0.98 3.94 18.63
C ALA A 32 0.52 3.04 17.46
N ASP A 33 0.07 1.81 17.76
CA ASP A 33 -0.20 0.77 16.75
C ASP A 33 -1.64 0.75 16.22
N GLN A 34 -2.55 1.56 16.80
CA GLN A 34 -3.99 1.47 16.51
C GLN A 34 -4.54 2.58 15.59
N THR A 35 -3.70 3.42 14.98
CA THR A 35 -4.21 4.37 13.98
C THR A 35 -4.38 3.66 12.64
N PRO A 36 -5.61 3.50 12.11
CA PRO A 36 -5.80 2.91 10.80
C PRO A 36 -5.14 3.82 9.75
N VAL A 37 -4.12 3.29 9.06
CA VAL A 37 -3.52 3.98 7.93
C VAL A 37 -4.57 4.00 6.83
N THR A 38 -5.16 5.17 6.58
CA THR A 38 -6.15 5.33 5.52
C THR A 38 -5.40 5.34 4.19
N PHE A 39 -5.55 4.25 3.42
CA PHE A 39 -4.98 4.16 2.09
C PHE A 39 -5.72 5.12 1.14
N THR A 40 -5.03 6.17 0.69
CA THR A 40 -5.59 7.17 -0.23
C THR A 40 -4.92 7.08 -1.59
N PHE A 41 -5.72 7.06 -2.66
CA PHE A 41 -5.25 7.08 -4.03
C PHE A 41 -6.12 8.04 -4.86
N LYS A 42 -5.64 8.44 -6.03
CA LYS A 42 -6.45 9.28 -6.92
C LYS A 42 -7.62 8.47 -7.47
N GLU A 43 -8.84 8.93 -7.20
CA GLU A 43 -10.03 8.26 -7.66
C GLU A 43 -10.48 8.76 -9.04
N TYR A 44 -10.60 7.83 -9.98
CA TYR A 44 -11.20 8.05 -11.29
C TYR A 44 -12.52 7.31 -11.36
N GLN A 45 -13.57 8.03 -11.74
CA GLN A 45 -14.89 7.42 -11.93
C GLN A 45 -14.83 6.44 -13.10
N TYR A 46 -15.17 5.18 -12.83
CA TYR A 46 -15.32 4.14 -13.83
C TYR A 46 -16.80 3.78 -13.97
N LYS A 47 -17.28 3.82 -15.21
CA LYS A 47 -18.64 3.41 -15.54
C LYS A 47 -18.59 2.00 -16.12
N ASP A 48 -19.07 1.02 -15.36
CA ASP A 48 -19.23 -0.37 -15.80
C ASP A 48 -20.26 -0.45 -16.92
N THR A 49 -19.78 -0.40 -18.15
CA THR A 49 -20.58 -0.62 -19.36
C THR A 49 -19.94 -1.74 -20.17
N PRO A 50 -20.73 -2.51 -20.93
CA PRO A 50 -20.18 -3.56 -21.79
C PRO A 50 -19.08 -3.07 -22.72
N LYS A 51 -19.22 -1.85 -23.26
CA LYS A 51 -18.22 -1.23 -24.13
C LYS A 51 -16.91 -0.97 -23.40
N ASN A 52 -16.95 -0.34 -22.22
CA ASN A 52 -15.75 -0.02 -21.46
C ASN A 52 -15.03 -1.27 -20.99
N GLU A 53 -15.77 -2.27 -20.51
CA GLU A 53 -15.20 -3.53 -20.06
C GLU A 53 -14.56 -4.28 -21.24
N MET A 54 -15.25 -4.37 -22.38
CA MET A 54 -14.69 -4.98 -23.59
C MET A 54 -13.40 -4.30 -24.03
N THR A 55 -13.40 -2.97 -24.15
CA THR A 55 -12.19 -2.22 -24.51
C THR A 55 -11.05 -2.43 -23.51
N PHE A 56 -11.34 -2.43 -22.21
CA PHE A 56 -10.30 -2.69 -21.21
C PHE A 56 -9.72 -4.10 -21.34
N ARG A 57 -10.58 -5.12 -21.49
CA ARG A 57 -10.17 -6.53 -21.62
C ARG A 57 -9.36 -6.79 -22.88
N GLU A 58 -9.68 -6.13 -24.00
CA GLU A 58 -8.88 -6.22 -25.23
C GLU A 58 -7.43 -5.80 -24.98
N PHE A 59 -7.22 -4.65 -24.33
CA PHE A 59 -5.89 -4.14 -24.01
C PHE A 59 -5.18 -5.00 -22.97
N GLU A 60 -5.89 -5.43 -21.93
CA GLU A 60 -5.35 -6.32 -20.90
C GLU A 60 -4.86 -7.64 -21.53
N THR A 61 -5.67 -8.25 -22.39
CA THR A 61 -5.32 -9.50 -23.10
C THR A 61 -4.13 -9.30 -24.04
N ALA A 62 -4.10 -8.21 -24.80
CA ALA A 62 -2.97 -7.89 -25.67
C ALA A 62 -1.66 -7.74 -24.88
N CYS A 63 -1.71 -7.07 -23.72
CA CYS A 63 -0.57 -6.92 -22.83
C CYS A 63 -0.16 -8.24 -22.17
N GLU A 64 -1.10 -9.09 -21.75
CA GLU A 64 -0.83 -10.43 -21.21
C GLU A 64 -0.13 -11.36 -22.21
N GLN A 65 -0.43 -11.20 -23.51
CA GLN A 65 0.14 -11.98 -24.61
C GLN A 65 1.43 -11.36 -25.17
N SER A 66 1.76 -10.12 -24.78
CA SER A 66 2.99 -9.45 -25.24
C SER A 66 4.24 -10.25 -24.86
N SER A 67 5.30 -10.14 -25.67
CA SER A 67 6.57 -10.79 -25.37
C SER A 67 7.20 -10.28 -24.07
N ALA A 68 6.84 -9.07 -23.63
CA ALA A 68 7.30 -8.46 -22.39
C ALA A 68 6.69 -9.13 -21.15
N CYS A 69 5.37 -9.33 -21.12
CA CYS A 69 4.68 -9.82 -19.91
C CYS A 69 4.35 -11.31 -19.93
N SER A 70 4.30 -11.96 -21.10
CA SER A 70 3.83 -13.36 -21.25
C SER A 70 4.67 -14.39 -20.48
N LYS A 71 5.95 -14.11 -20.23
CA LYS A 71 6.87 -15.01 -19.52
C LYS A 71 6.90 -14.77 -18.00
N MET A 72 6.20 -13.75 -17.51
CA MET A 72 6.14 -13.41 -16.09
C MET A 72 4.97 -14.13 -15.42
N ASN A 73 5.01 -14.27 -14.10
CA ASN A 73 3.94 -14.90 -13.32
C ASN A 73 3.54 -14.05 -12.10
N GLY A 74 2.36 -14.36 -11.53
CA GLY A 74 1.86 -13.75 -10.31
C GLY A 74 1.82 -12.22 -10.34
N LEU A 75 2.17 -11.60 -9.21
CA LEU A 75 2.19 -10.15 -9.03
C LEU A 75 3.11 -9.43 -10.02
N THR A 76 4.25 -10.03 -10.38
CA THR A 76 5.18 -9.44 -11.36
C THR A 76 4.52 -9.32 -12.74
N ARG A 77 3.79 -10.37 -13.16
CA ARG A 77 3.00 -10.32 -14.41
C ARG A 77 1.92 -9.25 -14.34
N MET A 78 1.19 -9.18 -13.22
CA MET A 78 0.14 -8.20 -13.02
C MET A 78 0.65 -6.76 -13.13
N ARG A 79 1.78 -6.45 -12.48
CA ARG A 79 2.43 -5.13 -12.58
C ARG A 79 2.82 -4.81 -14.02
N CYS A 80 3.46 -5.76 -14.73
CA CYS A 80 3.82 -5.60 -16.14
C CYS A 80 2.61 -5.31 -17.03
N VAL A 81 1.52 -6.08 -16.86
CA VAL A 81 0.30 -5.90 -17.65
C VAL A 81 -0.36 -4.56 -17.37
N ARG A 82 -0.44 -4.13 -16.10
CA ARG A 82 -1.01 -2.82 -15.74
C ARG A 82 -0.18 -1.67 -16.32
N GLU A 83 1.14 -1.76 -16.23
CA GLU A 83 2.03 -0.77 -16.84
C GLU A 83 1.91 -0.76 -18.36
N CYS A 84 1.84 -1.92 -19.00
CA CYS A 84 1.63 -2.05 -20.44
C CYS A 84 0.28 -1.45 -20.91
N VAL A 85 -0.82 -1.70 -20.19
CA VAL A 85 -2.16 -1.22 -20.56
C VAL A 85 -2.21 0.31 -20.58
N SER A 86 -1.59 0.95 -19.59
CA SER A 86 -1.44 2.41 -19.57
C SER A 86 -0.32 2.81 -18.62
N PRO A 87 0.88 3.13 -19.14
CA PRO A 87 2.03 3.52 -18.31
C PRO A 87 1.70 4.74 -17.44
N SER A 88 0.96 5.69 -18.00
CA SER A 88 0.54 6.90 -17.30
C SER A 88 -0.41 6.62 -16.13
N CYS A 89 -1.36 5.68 -16.26
CA CYS A 89 -2.31 5.36 -15.18
C CYS A 89 -1.63 4.51 -14.12
N TYR A 90 -0.72 3.62 -14.55
CA TYR A 90 0.05 2.79 -13.64
C TYR A 90 0.92 3.65 -12.72
N LYS A 91 1.65 4.59 -13.32
CA LYS A 91 2.50 5.54 -12.59
C LYS A 91 1.73 6.28 -11.50
N GLU A 92 0.53 6.75 -11.82
CA GLU A 92 -0.26 7.57 -10.92
C GLU A 92 -0.89 6.81 -9.76
N LEU A 93 -1.24 5.53 -9.97
CA LEU A 93 -1.97 4.73 -8.97
C LEU A 93 -1.09 3.74 -8.21
N TYR A 94 0.06 3.34 -8.77
CA TYR A 94 0.88 2.26 -8.23
C TYR A 94 2.37 2.62 -8.06
N GLN A 95 2.88 3.75 -8.59
CA GLN A 95 4.32 4.05 -8.48
C GLN A 95 4.75 4.33 -7.03
N THR A 96 3.95 5.12 -6.31
CA THR A 96 4.29 5.53 -4.94
C THR A 96 4.12 4.37 -3.95
N ASP A 97 3.13 3.51 -4.20
CA ASP A 97 2.80 2.38 -3.33
C ASP A 97 2.48 1.14 -4.18
N PRO A 98 3.48 0.34 -4.57
CA PRO A 98 3.28 -0.84 -5.41
C PRO A 98 2.51 -1.94 -4.67
N LEU A 99 1.60 -2.64 -5.37
CA LEU A 99 0.86 -3.78 -4.81
C LEU A 99 1.82 -4.84 -4.22
N GLU A 100 1.51 -5.38 -3.05
CA GLU A 100 2.25 -6.47 -2.41
C GLU A 100 1.60 -7.85 -2.63
N GLU A 101 2.35 -8.93 -2.40
CA GLU A 101 1.82 -10.30 -2.55
C GLU A 101 0.81 -10.59 -1.43
N GLY A 102 -0.41 -11.00 -1.80
CA GLY A 102 -1.50 -11.19 -0.85
C GLY A 102 -2.33 -9.93 -0.56
N GLU A 103 -1.97 -8.76 -1.11
CA GLU A 103 -2.79 -7.55 -1.02
C GLU A 103 -3.98 -7.62 -2.00
N ILE A 104 -5.12 -7.05 -1.60
CA ILE A 104 -6.29 -6.89 -2.47
C ILE A 104 -6.18 -5.54 -3.20
N ASP A 105 -6.15 -5.57 -4.54
CA ASP A 105 -6.10 -4.34 -5.34
C ASP A 105 -7.46 -3.62 -5.38
N VAL A 106 -7.66 -2.71 -4.42
CA VAL A 106 -8.85 -1.84 -4.37
C VAL A 106 -8.83 -0.72 -5.43
N ARG A 107 -7.69 -0.47 -6.09
CA ARG A 107 -7.49 0.63 -7.04
C ARG A 107 -7.91 0.29 -8.45
N LEU A 108 -8.17 -0.99 -8.73
CA LEU A 108 -8.43 -1.48 -10.08
C LEU A 108 -9.53 -0.70 -10.82
N ASN A 109 -10.63 -0.37 -10.14
CA ASN A 109 -11.71 0.41 -10.76
C ASN A 109 -11.25 1.82 -11.14
N SER A 110 -10.47 2.48 -10.28
CA SER A 110 -9.86 3.76 -10.60
C SER A 110 -8.87 3.66 -11.76
N PHE A 111 -8.08 2.58 -11.81
CA PHE A 111 -7.18 2.31 -12.94
C PHE A 111 -7.95 2.17 -14.26
N LYS A 112 -9.05 1.40 -14.28
CA LYS A 112 -9.94 1.29 -15.44
C LYS A 112 -10.53 2.65 -15.83
N GLY A 113 -10.99 3.44 -14.86
CA GLY A 113 -11.51 4.80 -15.07
C GLY A 113 -10.48 5.71 -15.73
N CYS A 114 -9.26 5.73 -15.22
CA CYS A 114 -8.14 6.47 -15.78
C CYS A 114 -7.86 6.08 -17.24
N PHE A 115 -7.81 4.78 -17.52
CA PHE A 115 -7.57 4.25 -18.86
C PHE A 115 -8.65 4.70 -19.85
N ILE A 116 -9.93 4.52 -19.52
CA ILE A 116 -11.05 4.92 -20.40
C ILE A 116 -11.05 6.43 -20.66
N GLN A 117 -10.78 7.24 -19.63
CA GLN A 117 -10.70 8.69 -19.78
C GLN A 117 -9.53 9.13 -20.67
N ARG A 118 -8.43 8.38 -20.72
CA ARG A 118 -7.27 8.71 -21.57
C ARG A 118 -7.46 8.23 -23.00
N THR A 119 -7.91 6.99 -23.20
CA THR A 119 -8.18 6.43 -24.54
C THR A 119 -9.32 7.14 -25.26
N GLY A 120 -10.30 7.69 -24.53
CA GLY A 120 -11.35 8.53 -25.10
C GLY A 120 -10.84 9.89 -25.59
N ARG A 121 -9.80 10.47 -24.98
CA ARG A 121 -9.24 11.77 -25.38
C ARG A 121 -8.36 11.69 -26.62
N THR A 122 -7.69 10.57 -26.86
CA THR A 122 -6.82 10.37 -28.03
C THR A 122 -7.58 10.23 -29.36
N ARG A 123 -8.92 10.26 -29.33
CA ARG A 123 -9.80 10.18 -30.52
C ARG A 123 -10.28 11.54 -31.03
N ASN A 124 -9.88 12.65 -30.40
CA ASN A 124 -10.07 14.03 -30.88
C ASN A 124 -8.74 14.59 -31.38
#